data_AF-A0A5K1EWN0-F1
#
_entry.id   AF-A0A5K1EWN0-F1
#
_cell.length_a   1.000
_cell.length_b   1.000
_cell.length_c   1.000
_cell.angle_alpha   90.00
_cell.angle_beta   90.00
_cell.angle_gamma   90.00
#
_symmetry.space_group_name_H-M   'P 1'
#
loop_
_entity.id
_entity.type
_entity.pdbx_description
1 polymer ?
#
loop_
_entity_poly.entity_id
_entity_poly.type
_entity_poly.pdbx_seq_one_letter_code
_entity_poly.pdbx_strand_id
1 'polypeptide(L)' 'KLCEAHYQRTVDWAKWHIFWVDERVVAKNHPDSNYKSAKDGLLSK' A
#
# COMPACT_ATOMS: atom_id res chain seq x y z
N LYS A 1 -3.55 -9.50 -7.52
CA LYS A 1 -2.70 -10.58 -6.98
C LYS A 1 -2.64 -10.55 -5.47
N LEU A 2 -1.81 -9.74 -4.79
CA LEU A 2 -1.70 -9.81 -3.31
C LEU A 2 -2.98 -9.50 -2.52
N CYS A 3 -3.92 -8.75 -3.11
CA CYS A 3 -5.22 -8.49 -2.50
C CYS A 3 -6.24 -9.64 -2.69
N GLU A 4 -5.85 -10.75 -3.32
CA GLU A 4 -6.72 -11.91 -3.50
C GLU A 4 -6.79 -12.75 -2.21
N ALA A 5 -7.93 -13.41 -1.99
CA ALA A 5 -8.28 -14.03 -0.71
C ALA A 5 -7.26 -15.05 -0.17
N HIS A 6 -6.54 -15.74 -1.07
CA HIS A 6 -5.52 -16.71 -0.66
C HIS A 6 -4.28 -16.04 -0.08
N TYR A 7 -3.90 -14.85 -0.56
CA TYR A 7 -2.74 -14.11 -0.01
C TYR A 7 -3.11 -13.35 1.27
N GLN A 8 -4.32 -12.82 1.38
CA GLN A 8 -4.80 -12.16 2.61
C GLN A 8 -4.75 -13.08 3.84
N ARG A 9 -4.92 -14.39 3.65
CA ARG A 9 -4.92 -15.39 4.74
C ARG A 9 -3.56 -16.03 5.00
N THR A 10 -2.63 -15.95 4.05
CA THR A 10 -1.31 -16.59 4.15
C THR A 10 -0.20 -15.62 4.53
N VAL A 11 -0.38 -14.33 4.24
CA VAL A 11 0.54 -13.27 4.65
C VAL A 11 0.01 -12.61 5.93
N ASP A 12 0.81 -12.66 6.99
CA ASP A 12 0.52 -11.97 8.24
C ASP A 12 0.94 -10.50 8.16
N TRP A 13 0.08 -9.67 7.54
CA TRP A 13 0.34 -8.25 7.31
C TRP A 13 0.57 -7.44 8.59
N ALA A 14 0.13 -7.91 9.76
CA ALA A 14 0.36 -7.22 11.03
C ALA A 14 1.84 -7.15 11.43
N LYS A 15 2.69 -8.02 10.87
CA LYS A 15 4.14 -8.05 11.12
C LYS A 15 4.95 -7.19 10.14
N TRP A 16 4.32 -6.65 9.10
CA TRP A 16 5.02 -5.97 8.03
C TRP A 16 5.12 -4.47 8.28
N HIS A 17 6.30 -3.92 8.01
CA HIS A 17 6.52 -2.48 7.92
C HIS A 17 6.85 -2.14 6.47
N ILE A 18 6.10 -1.21 5.89
CA ILE A 18 6.22 -0.82 4.48
C ILE A 18 6.81 0.58 4.42
N PHE A 19 7.87 0.72 3.63
CA PHE A 19 8.58 1.98 3.41
C PHE A 19 8.66 2.27 1.92
N TRP A 20 8.85 3.54 1.60
CA TRP A 20 9.12 4.00 0.25
C TRP A 20 10.57 4.46 0.15
N VAL A 21 11.21 4.15 -0.97
CA VAL A 21 12.53 4.70 -1.31
C VAL A 21 12.43 6.17 -1.70
N ASP A 22 11.30 6.56 -2.31
CA ASP A 22 10.99 7.93 -2.73
C ASP A 22 9.49 8.25 -2.62
N GLU A 23 9.17 9.53 -2.51
CA GLU A 23 7.80 10.04 -2.50
C GLU A 23 7.77 11.42 -3.20
N ARG A 24 6.64 11.76 -3.81
CA ARG A 24 6.38 13.08 -4.35
C ARG A 24 6.09 14.05 -3.20
N VAL A 25 6.68 15.24 -3.26
CA VAL A 25 6.46 16.31 -2.26
C VAL A 25 5.11 16.98 -2.49
N VAL A 26 4.03 16.23 -2.25
CA VAL A 26 2.64 16.64 -2.42
C VAL A 26 1.80 16.12 -1.25
N ALA A 27 0.55 16.60 -1.14
CA ALA A 27 -0.36 16.10 -0.12
C ALA A 27 -0.58 14.59 -0.26
N LYS A 28 -0.77 13.90 0.87
CA LYS A 28 -0.90 12.45 0.93
C LYS A 28 -2.06 11.89 0.08
N ASN A 29 -3.12 12.67 -0.09
CA ASN A 29 -4.30 12.35 -0.91
C ASN A 29 -4.24 12.91 -2.34
N HIS A 30 -3.14 13.56 -2.72
CA HIS A 30 -2.92 14.04 -4.09
C HIS A 30 -2.84 12.85 -5.07
N PRO A 31 -3.34 12.97 -6.31
CA PRO A 31 -3.26 11.90 -7.32
C PRO A 31 -1.84 11.36 -7.54
N ASP A 32 -0.82 12.21 -7.47
CA ASP A 32 0.58 11.83 -7.71
C ASP A 32 1.31 11.25 -6.48
N SER A 33 0.62 11.10 -5.34
CA SER A 33 1.21 10.51 -4.13
C SER A 33 1.45 9.00 -4.31
N ASN A 34 2.69 8.54 -4.12
CA ASN A 34 3.03 7.12 -4.12
C ASN A 34 2.28 6.39 -3.00
N TYR A 35 2.17 7.02 -1.82
CA TYR A 35 1.34 6.51 -0.73
C TYR A 35 -0.11 6.30 -1.16
N LYS A 36 -0.72 7.28 -1.84
CA LYS A 36 -2.13 7.19 -2.26
C LYS A 36 -2.32 6.01 -3.21
N SER A 37 -1.46 5.91 -4.21
CA SER A 37 -1.48 4.81 -5.18
C SER A 37 -1.40 3.45 -4.49
N ALA A 38 -0.48 3.29 -3.54
CA ALA A 38 -0.35 2.05 -2.78
C ALA A 38 -1.54 1.79 -1.83
N LYS A 39 -2.10 2.83 -1.20
CA LYS A 39 -3.28 2.70 -0.35
C LYS A 39 -4.47 2.21 -1.15
N ASP A 40 -4.75 2.83 -2.28
CA ASP A 40 -5.92 2.53 -3.10
C ASP A 40 -5.79 1.16 -3.79
N GLY A 41 -4.57 0.78 -4.18
CA GLY A 41 -4.30 -0.48 -4.87
C GLY A 41 -4.06 -1.70 -3.97
N LEU A 42 -3.53 -1.50 -2.75
CA LEU A 42 -3.09 -2.59 -1.87
C LEU A 42 -3.51 -2.40 -0.41
N LEU A 43 -3.08 -1.32 0.26
CA LEU A 43 -3.14 -1.26 1.73
C LEU A 43 -4.55 -1.09 2.32
N SER A 44 -5.56 -0.78 1.49
CA SER A 44 -6.96 -0.64 1.91
C SER A 44 -7.87 -1.79 1.45
N LYS A 45 -7.30 -2.85 0.86
CA LYS A 45 -8.01 -3.99 0.28
C LYS A 45 -7.86 -5.23 1.14
#